data_AF-A0AAV4K8R3-F1
#
_entry.id   AF-A0AAV4K8R3-F1
#
_cell.length_a   1.000
_cell.length_b   1.000
_cell.length_c   1.000
_cell.angle_alpha   90.00
_cell.angle_beta   90.00
_cell.angle_gamma   90.00
#
_symmetry.space_group_name_H-M   'P 1'
#
loop_
_entity.id
_entity.type
_entity.pdbx_description
1 polymer ?
#
loop_
_entity_poly.entity_id
_entity_poly.type
_entity_poly.pdbx_seq_one_letter_code
_entity_poly.pdbx_strand_id
1 'polypeptide(L)'
;MENQQTSKFGRPLSELSQVDWANLEHAYGSAEDVPAQLEAIAAGDEEAYADAFGNLWHQWTTYSATPHAIPFLIGILETGQSELDILSLLSVIGSGHGDAQEAVLAALLKGLPVYLPYLHSQQPEILTSAARLCRDLILETKDAAALEAMQDALLAQPDPDLQAALLYFLGCAAPLISEVEAFARAQLEREDAPLLSLSAALALAHHLGKDAPSEVTEVILSALADEETEERGEALFLDPDNIFDEIAKAGKALGQAQAFAVAFRKQAEVTGDEHLLDYLDELEDWE
;
A
#
# COMPACT_ATOMS: atom_id res chain seq x y z
N MET A 1 -19.83 26.81 20.15
CA MET A 1 -19.48 25.69 21.04
C MET A 1 -19.00 24.60 20.11
N GLU A 2 -17.71 24.64 19.79
CA GLU A 2 -17.08 23.63 18.94
C GLU A 2 -17.05 22.31 19.69
N ASN A 3 -17.50 21.27 19.01
CA ASN A 3 -17.53 19.91 19.50
C ASN A 3 -16.06 19.46 19.58
N GLN A 4 -15.43 19.55 20.76
CA GLN A 4 -14.14 18.89 21.00
C GLN A 4 -14.41 17.39 21.01
N GLN A 5 -14.42 16.80 19.83
CA GLN A 5 -14.50 15.36 19.65
C GLN A 5 -13.18 14.82 20.19
N THR A 6 -13.22 14.26 21.39
CA THR A 6 -12.05 13.67 22.03
C THR A 6 -11.58 12.50 21.17
N SER A 7 -10.40 12.62 20.59
CA SER A 7 -9.68 11.56 19.88
C SER A 7 -9.66 10.28 20.72
N LYS A 8 -10.09 9.15 20.14
CA LYS A 8 -10.29 7.88 20.86
C LYS A 8 -9.07 6.98 20.73
N PHE A 9 -8.41 7.02 19.57
CA PHE A 9 -7.23 6.20 19.27
C PHE A 9 -5.97 7.05 19.05
N GLY A 10 -6.12 8.27 18.55
CA GLY A 10 -5.04 9.23 18.40
C GLY A 10 -4.78 10.06 19.67
N ARG A 11 -4.05 11.16 19.47
CA ARG A 11 -3.83 12.22 20.46
C ARG A 11 -4.31 13.56 19.91
N PRO A 12 -5.03 14.36 20.71
CA PRO A 12 -5.44 15.69 20.27
C PRO A 12 -4.23 16.64 20.19
N LEU A 13 -4.26 17.59 19.24
CA LEU A 13 -3.18 18.56 19.04
C LEU A 13 -2.86 19.40 20.29
N SER A 14 -3.82 19.57 21.20
CA SER A 14 -3.58 20.23 22.50
C SER A 14 -2.51 19.56 23.37
N GLU A 15 -2.09 18.34 23.04
CA GLU A 15 -1.04 17.60 23.75
C GLU A 15 0.34 17.66 23.06
N LEU A 16 0.49 18.41 21.96
CA LEU A 16 1.76 18.52 21.23
C LEU A 16 2.91 18.94 22.15
N SER A 17 2.66 19.84 23.10
CA SER A 17 3.67 20.31 24.06
C SER A 17 4.13 19.28 25.09
N GLN A 18 3.54 18.08 25.11
CA GLN A 18 3.95 16.99 26.01
C GLN A 18 5.06 16.11 25.42
N VAL A 19 5.34 16.24 24.13
CA VAL A 19 6.45 15.55 23.47
C VAL A 19 7.66 16.48 23.46
N ASP A 20 8.83 15.93 23.80
CA ASP A 20 10.09 16.68 23.84
C ASP A 20 10.73 16.73 22.44
N TRP A 21 10.09 17.47 21.53
CA TRP A 21 10.47 17.56 20.11
C TRP A 21 11.91 18.02 19.88
N ALA A 22 12.45 18.84 20.79
CA ALA A 22 13.83 19.33 20.71
C ALA A 22 14.88 18.22 20.84
N ASN A 23 14.52 17.09 21.47
CA ASN A 23 15.38 15.91 21.62
C ASN A 23 15.07 14.81 20.59
N LEU A 24 14.19 15.09 19.62
CA LEU A 24 13.88 14.20 18.51
C LEU A 24 14.45 14.78 17.21
N GLU A 25 14.70 13.89 16.26
CA GLU A 25 15.22 14.23 14.94
C GLU A 25 14.29 13.67 13.86
N HIS A 26 14.24 14.39 12.75
CA HIS A 26 13.63 14.02 11.48
C HIS A 26 14.70 14.07 10.37
N ALA A 27 14.33 13.90 9.10
CA ALA A 27 15.27 13.81 7.98
C ALA A 27 16.31 14.94 7.87
N TYR A 28 15.98 16.16 8.32
CA TYR A 28 16.82 17.35 8.15
C TYR A 28 17.29 17.97 9.46
N GLY A 29 17.12 17.28 10.59
CA GLY A 29 17.60 17.72 11.90
C GLY A 29 16.54 17.69 13.00
N SER A 30 16.54 18.70 13.86
CA SER A 30 15.67 18.77 15.04
C SER A 30 14.19 18.88 14.70
N ALA A 31 13.33 18.17 15.44
CA ALA A 31 11.88 18.11 15.20
C ALA A 31 11.05 19.21 15.87
N GLU A 32 11.65 20.32 16.29
CA GLU A 32 10.93 21.45 16.90
C GLU A 32 9.89 22.11 15.97
N ASP A 33 10.00 21.90 14.66
CA ASP A 33 9.08 22.38 13.62
C ASP A 33 7.85 21.48 13.42
N VAL A 34 7.94 20.18 13.73
CA VAL A 34 6.87 19.18 13.54
C VAL A 34 5.53 19.58 14.21
N PRO A 35 5.48 20.16 15.42
CA PRO A 35 4.21 20.60 16.02
C PRO A 35 3.44 21.61 15.17
N ALA A 36 4.14 22.60 14.61
CA ALA A 36 3.52 23.62 13.77
C ALA A 36 3.03 23.02 12.45
N GLN A 37 3.77 22.06 11.89
CA GLN A 37 3.35 21.31 10.70
C GLN A 37 2.06 20.52 10.98
N LEU A 38 1.97 19.80 12.11
CA LEU A 38 0.77 19.04 12.47
C LEU A 38 -0.47 19.91 12.67
N GLU A 39 -0.31 21.09 13.28
CA GLU A 39 -1.41 22.07 13.40
C GLU A 39 -1.86 22.60 12.05
N ALA A 40 -0.93 22.90 11.14
CA ALA A 40 -1.21 23.40 9.80
C ALA A 40 -1.85 22.32 8.91
N ILE A 41 -1.40 21.06 8.98
CA ILE A 41 -2.03 19.92 8.31
C ILE A 41 -3.49 19.78 8.73
N ALA A 42 -3.79 19.92 10.01
CA ALA A 42 -5.17 19.86 10.51
C ALA A 42 -6.04 21.04 10.02
N ALA A 43 -5.41 22.15 9.63
CA ALA A 43 -6.06 23.28 8.99
C ALA A 43 -6.17 23.13 7.45
N GLY A 44 -5.68 22.03 6.88
CA GLY A 44 -5.69 21.76 5.43
C GLY A 44 -4.56 22.45 4.66
N ASP A 45 -3.42 22.72 5.31
CA ASP A 45 -2.25 23.30 4.65
C ASP A 45 -1.43 22.21 3.92
N GLU A 46 -1.49 22.25 2.58
CA GLU A 46 -0.79 21.32 1.69
C GLU A 46 0.75 21.47 1.74
N GLU A 47 1.26 22.68 1.99
CA GLU A 47 2.71 22.92 2.09
C GLU A 47 3.25 22.31 3.39
N ALA A 48 2.52 22.50 4.50
CA ALA A 48 2.84 21.85 5.76
C ALA A 48 2.78 20.32 5.69
N TYR A 49 1.83 19.77 4.91
CA TYR A 49 1.80 18.33 4.63
C TYR A 49 3.05 17.87 3.88
N ALA A 50 3.43 18.56 2.80
CA ALA A 50 4.62 18.19 2.02
C ALA A 50 5.90 18.26 2.87
N ASP A 51 6.04 19.27 3.72
CA ASP A 51 7.15 19.40 4.66
C ASP A 51 7.16 18.27 5.68
N ALA A 52 6.02 17.99 6.33
CA ALA A 52 5.91 16.89 7.29
C ALA A 52 6.17 15.53 6.65
N PHE A 53 5.73 15.33 5.41
CA PHE A 53 5.98 14.12 4.64
C PHE A 53 7.49 13.88 4.51
N GLY A 54 8.23 14.84 3.97
CA GLY A 54 9.69 14.73 3.79
C GLY A 54 10.48 14.74 5.11
N ASN A 55 9.95 15.36 6.15
CA ASN A 55 10.57 15.36 7.47
C ASN A 55 10.44 13.98 8.14
N LEU A 56 9.22 13.47 8.27
CA LEU A 56 8.90 12.27 9.04
C LEU A 56 9.22 10.98 8.30
N TRP A 57 9.37 11.04 6.98
CA TRP A 57 9.81 9.94 6.14
C TRP A 57 10.64 10.46 4.97
N HIS A 58 11.82 9.90 4.75
CA HIS A 58 12.65 10.28 3.61
C HIS A 58 13.49 9.10 3.14
N GLN A 59 13.46 8.83 1.83
CA GLN A 59 14.22 7.73 1.21
C GLN A 59 14.07 6.41 1.99
N TRP A 60 12.83 5.97 2.20
CA TRP A 60 12.50 4.73 2.90
C TRP A 60 12.90 4.68 4.39
N THR A 61 13.32 5.80 4.99
CA THR A 61 13.80 5.86 6.36
C THR A 61 12.82 6.60 7.28
N THR A 62 12.54 6.03 8.45
CA THR A 62 11.81 6.69 9.55
C THR A 62 12.78 7.15 10.64
N TYR A 63 12.39 8.21 11.36
CA TYR A 63 13.26 8.91 12.31
C TYR A 63 12.68 8.89 13.72
N SER A 64 13.43 9.36 14.71
CA SER A 64 12.98 9.34 16.12
C SER A 64 11.72 10.20 16.34
N ALA A 65 11.49 11.24 15.54
CA ALA A 65 10.27 12.02 15.55
C ALA A 65 9.04 11.28 14.99
N THR A 66 9.23 10.39 14.01
CA THR A 66 8.14 9.70 13.28
C THR A 66 7.14 8.99 14.20
N PRO A 67 7.55 8.07 15.10
CA PRO A 67 6.59 7.38 15.99
C PRO A 67 5.86 8.33 16.96
N HIS A 68 6.42 9.51 17.24
CA HIS A 68 5.80 10.51 18.12
C HIS A 68 4.77 11.37 17.38
N ALA A 69 4.91 11.54 16.06
CA ALA A 69 3.95 12.27 15.22
C ALA A 69 2.71 11.44 14.89
N ILE A 70 2.86 10.12 14.70
CA ILE A 70 1.77 9.20 14.31
C ILE A 70 0.49 9.35 15.17
N PRO A 71 0.53 9.37 16.51
CA PRO A 71 -0.68 9.53 17.31
C PRO A 71 -1.45 10.82 17.01
N PHE A 72 -0.76 11.92 16.67
CA PHE A 72 -1.41 13.18 16.32
C PHE A 72 -2.00 13.13 14.90
N LEU A 73 -1.31 12.53 13.94
CA LEU A 73 -1.85 12.26 12.60
C LEU A 73 -3.14 11.43 12.67
N ILE A 74 -3.16 10.37 13.50
CA ILE A 74 -4.37 9.59 13.80
C ILE A 74 -5.46 10.48 14.41
N GLY A 75 -5.09 11.38 15.32
CA GLY A 75 -6.01 12.32 15.95
C GLY A 75 -6.65 13.30 14.96
N ILE A 76 -5.89 13.77 13.96
CA ILE A 76 -6.41 14.59 12.86
C ILE A 76 -7.33 13.75 11.96
N LEU A 77 -6.96 12.53 11.63
CA LEU A 77 -7.79 11.63 10.83
C LEU A 77 -9.15 11.34 11.49
N GLU A 78 -9.20 11.25 12.82
CA GLU A 78 -10.45 11.10 13.59
C GLU A 78 -11.39 12.31 13.52
N THR A 79 -10.92 13.49 13.09
CA THR A 79 -11.78 14.68 12.84
C THR A 79 -12.39 14.68 11.43
N GLY A 80 -11.97 13.77 10.55
CA GLY A 80 -12.38 13.74 9.14
C GLY A 80 -11.73 14.82 8.30
N GLN A 81 -10.55 15.32 8.72
CA GLN A 81 -9.77 16.31 7.98
C GLN A 81 -8.55 15.64 7.34
N SER A 82 -8.16 16.13 6.16
CA SER A 82 -6.92 15.73 5.46
C SER A 82 -6.76 14.21 5.32
N GLU A 83 -7.86 13.49 5.07
CA GLU A 83 -7.93 12.03 5.14
C GLU A 83 -6.95 11.34 4.18
N LEU A 84 -6.92 11.79 2.93
CA LEU A 84 -6.03 11.25 1.91
C LEU A 84 -4.55 11.48 2.26
N ASP A 85 -4.21 12.71 2.61
CA ASP A 85 -2.84 13.12 2.95
C ASP A 85 -2.32 12.30 4.13
N ILE A 86 -3.12 12.18 5.18
CA ILE A 86 -2.73 11.43 6.38
C ILE A 86 -2.60 9.94 6.08
N LEU A 87 -3.56 9.32 5.37
CA LEU A 87 -3.45 7.90 5.01
C LEU A 87 -2.24 7.64 4.11
N SER A 88 -1.97 8.55 3.16
CA SER A 88 -0.81 8.48 2.28
C SER A 88 0.49 8.53 3.07
N LEU A 89 0.63 9.47 4.02
CA LEU A 89 1.80 9.58 4.88
C LEU A 89 1.96 8.37 5.82
N LEU A 90 0.88 7.95 6.49
CA LEU A 90 0.94 6.80 7.40
C LEU A 90 1.33 5.50 6.66
N SER A 91 0.86 5.33 5.42
CA SER A 91 1.21 4.16 4.61
C SER A 91 2.69 4.11 4.23
N VAL A 92 3.30 5.22 3.76
CA VAL A 92 4.77 5.22 3.46
C VAL A 92 5.63 5.09 4.71
N ILE A 93 5.16 5.60 5.85
CA ILE A 93 5.80 5.42 7.15
C ILE A 93 5.77 3.93 7.56
N GLY A 94 4.65 3.25 7.31
CA GLY A 94 4.47 1.83 7.61
C GLY A 94 5.44 0.93 6.84
N SER A 95 5.74 1.27 5.58
CA SER A 95 6.71 0.57 4.73
C SER A 95 8.17 1.05 4.90
N GLY A 96 8.43 1.94 5.86
CA GLY A 96 9.76 2.48 6.12
C GLY A 96 10.67 1.51 6.87
N HIS A 97 11.93 1.92 7.03
CA HIS A 97 12.96 1.17 7.75
C HIS A 97 13.73 2.13 8.68
N GLY A 98 14.50 1.55 9.61
CA GLY A 98 15.37 2.30 10.51
C GLY A 98 15.14 1.98 11.99
N ASP A 99 15.91 2.62 12.86
CA ASP A 99 15.92 2.33 14.30
C ASP A 99 14.57 2.62 14.99
N ALA A 100 13.75 3.49 14.38
CA ALA A 100 12.43 3.85 14.90
C ALA A 100 11.31 2.90 14.44
N GLN A 101 11.57 1.96 13.53
CA GLN A 101 10.50 1.24 12.82
C GLN A 101 9.63 0.37 13.75
N GLU A 102 10.21 -0.27 14.77
CA GLU A 102 9.42 -1.03 15.75
C GLU A 102 8.41 -0.12 16.48
N ALA A 103 8.84 1.08 16.88
CA ALA A 103 7.98 2.05 17.54
C ALA A 103 6.92 2.63 16.59
N VAL A 104 7.27 2.81 15.31
CA VAL A 104 6.37 3.23 14.24
C VAL A 104 5.24 2.22 14.07
N LEU A 105 5.56 0.94 13.86
CA LEU A 105 4.57 -0.13 13.69
C LEU A 105 3.66 -0.24 14.92
N ALA A 106 4.23 -0.16 16.13
CA ALA A 106 3.46 -0.17 17.37
C ALA A 106 2.51 1.05 17.50
N ALA A 107 2.89 2.21 16.98
CA ALA A 107 2.01 3.39 16.95
C ALA A 107 0.91 3.25 15.89
N LEU A 108 1.24 2.77 14.70
CA LEU A 108 0.28 2.52 13.63
C LEU A 108 -0.78 1.49 14.04
N LEU A 109 -0.38 0.37 14.66
CA LEU A 109 -1.31 -0.66 15.13
C LEU A 109 -2.38 -0.11 16.11
N LYS A 110 -2.04 0.87 16.94
CA LYS A 110 -3.00 1.47 17.89
C LYS A 110 -4.13 2.21 17.20
N GLY A 111 -3.85 2.84 16.06
CA GLY A 111 -4.86 3.52 15.27
C GLY A 111 -5.54 2.63 14.25
N LEU A 112 -5.25 1.32 14.18
CA LEU A 112 -5.87 0.41 13.21
C LEU A 112 -7.40 0.61 13.10
N PRO A 113 -8.18 0.70 14.20
CA PRO A 113 -9.62 0.92 14.12
C PRO A 113 -10.06 2.23 13.44
N VAL A 114 -9.16 3.21 13.29
CA VAL A 114 -9.40 4.48 12.59
C VAL A 114 -9.24 4.32 11.08
N TYR A 115 -8.31 3.48 10.62
CA TYR A 115 -8.03 3.33 9.18
C TYR A 115 -8.95 2.29 8.53
N LEU A 116 -9.35 1.23 9.24
CA LEU A 116 -10.16 0.14 8.67
C LEU A 116 -11.43 0.62 7.94
N PRO A 117 -12.20 1.62 8.44
CA PRO A 117 -13.37 2.11 7.73
C PRO A 117 -13.07 2.64 6.32
N TYR A 118 -11.86 3.15 6.06
CA TYR A 118 -11.46 3.69 4.77
C TYR A 118 -11.26 2.62 3.69
N LEU A 119 -11.13 1.33 4.07
CA LEU A 119 -11.14 0.21 3.11
C LEU A 119 -12.46 0.10 2.32
N HIS A 120 -13.53 0.73 2.81
CA HIS A 120 -14.84 0.78 2.14
C HIS A 120 -15.09 2.11 1.41
N SER A 121 -14.09 2.99 1.33
CA SER A 121 -14.20 4.24 0.58
C SER A 121 -14.53 3.98 -0.89
N GLN A 122 -15.32 4.88 -1.47
CA GLN A 122 -15.58 4.90 -2.92
C GLN A 122 -14.63 5.88 -3.64
N GLN A 123 -13.73 6.52 -2.91
CA GLN A 123 -12.63 7.32 -3.46
C GLN A 123 -11.40 6.41 -3.59
N PRO A 124 -10.94 6.12 -4.83
CA PRO A 124 -9.84 5.20 -5.08
C PRO A 124 -8.57 5.50 -4.28
N GLU A 125 -8.17 6.77 -4.21
CA GLU A 125 -6.94 7.23 -3.56
C GLU A 125 -6.93 6.91 -2.05
N ILE A 126 -8.08 7.13 -1.41
CA ILE A 126 -8.29 6.88 0.02
C ILE A 126 -8.30 5.38 0.30
N LEU A 127 -9.02 4.60 -0.51
CA LEU A 127 -9.10 3.15 -0.37
C LEU A 127 -7.71 2.52 -0.56
N THR A 128 -6.98 2.90 -1.61
CA THR A 128 -5.64 2.38 -1.86
C THR A 128 -4.69 2.73 -0.73
N SER A 129 -4.70 3.97 -0.23
CA SER A 129 -3.82 4.37 0.89
C SER A 129 -4.10 3.56 2.15
N ALA A 130 -5.39 3.31 2.46
CA ALA A 130 -5.79 2.47 3.58
C ALA A 130 -5.41 0.99 3.38
N ALA A 131 -5.62 0.44 2.18
CA ALA A 131 -5.29 -0.94 1.83
C ALA A 131 -3.79 -1.19 1.88
N ARG A 132 -2.98 -0.24 1.37
CA ARG A 132 -1.51 -0.27 1.46
C ARG A 132 -1.05 -0.30 2.91
N LEU A 133 -1.53 0.63 3.74
CA LEU A 133 -1.20 0.67 5.18
C LEU A 133 -1.56 -0.64 5.87
N CYS A 134 -2.74 -1.21 5.59
CA CYS A 134 -3.15 -2.49 6.17
C CYS A 134 -2.26 -3.64 5.70
N ARG A 135 -1.91 -3.69 4.41
CA ARG A 135 -0.97 -4.69 3.85
C ARG A 135 0.37 -4.65 4.57
N ASP A 136 0.95 -3.47 4.77
CA ASP A 136 2.26 -3.35 5.44
C ASP A 136 2.18 -3.79 6.90
N LEU A 137 1.12 -3.43 7.62
CA LEU A 137 0.89 -3.92 8.99
C LEU A 137 0.72 -5.45 9.04
N ILE A 138 0.00 -6.04 8.08
CA ILE A 138 -0.12 -7.51 7.99
C ILE A 138 1.25 -8.14 7.75
N LEU A 139 2.05 -7.60 6.83
CA LEU A 139 3.37 -8.14 6.51
C LEU A 139 4.30 -8.11 7.73
N GLU A 140 4.37 -6.97 8.41
CA GLU A 140 5.32 -6.74 9.50
C GLU A 140 4.87 -7.36 10.83
N THR A 141 3.57 -7.34 11.12
CA THR A 141 3.07 -7.67 12.47
C THR A 141 2.16 -8.89 12.50
N LYS A 142 1.79 -9.45 11.33
CA LYS A 142 0.83 -10.56 11.21
C LYS A 142 -0.51 -10.27 11.88
N ASP A 143 -0.95 -9.02 11.85
CA ASP A 143 -2.20 -8.61 12.51
C ASP A 143 -3.42 -9.24 11.83
N ALA A 144 -4.15 -10.05 12.59
CA ALA A 144 -5.30 -10.80 12.07
C ALA A 144 -6.52 -9.90 11.81
N ALA A 145 -6.68 -8.80 12.57
CA ALA A 145 -7.82 -7.92 12.41
C ALA A 145 -7.71 -7.08 11.13
N ALA A 146 -6.50 -6.61 10.81
CA ALA A 146 -6.21 -5.96 9.52
C ALA A 146 -6.49 -6.92 8.35
N LEU A 147 -6.05 -8.18 8.46
CA LEU A 147 -6.27 -9.19 7.43
C LEU A 147 -7.76 -9.50 7.22
N GLU A 148 -8.51 -9.74 8.30
CA GLU A 148 -9.95 -10.00 8.26
C GLU A 148 -10.70 -8.81 7.64
N ALA A 149 -10.35 -7.58 8.02
CA ALA A 149 -10.97 -6.38 7.48
C ALA A 149 -10.70 -6.18 5.98
N MET A 150 -9.49 -6.49 5.48
CA MET A 150 -9.21 -6.44 4.04
C MET A 150 -9.98 -7.50 3.25
N GLN A 151 -10.14 -8.71 3.82
CA GLN A 151 -10.94 -9.78 3.21
C GLN A 151 -12.43 -9.38 3.13
N ASP A 152 -12.98 -8.86 4.22
CA ASP A 152 -14.36 -8.39 4.27
C ASP A 152 -14.60 -7.21 3.32
N ALA A 153 -13.67 -6.26 3.27
CA ALA A 153 -13.74 -5.12 2.35
C ALA A 153 -13.77 -5.58 0.89
N LEU A 154 -12.90 -6.51 0.49
CA LEU A 154 -12.87 -7.06 -0.87
C LEU A 154 -14.21 -7.69 -1.25
N LEU A 155 -14.76 -8.54 -0.38
CA LEU A 155 -16.00 -9.27 -0.65
C LEU A 155 -17.24 -8.35 -0.66
N ALA A 156 -17.19 -7.21 0.03
CA ALA A 156 -18.28 -6.24 0.08
C ALA A 156 -18.21 -5.17 -1.02
N GLN A 157 -17.06 -4.97 -1.66
CA GLN A 157 -16.85 -3.89 -2.63
C GLN A 157 -17.57 -4.18 -3.96
N PRO A 158 -18.50 -3.32 -4.41
CA PRO A 158 -19.20 -3.51 -5.69
C PRO A 158 -18.41 -3.07 -6.94
N ASP A 159 -17.45 -2.15 -6.78
CA ASP A 159 -16.69 -1.59 -7.89
C ASP A 159 -15.50 -2.48 -8.29
N PRO A 160 -15.40 -2.95 -9.55
CA PRO A 160 -14.32 -3.84 -9.99
C PRO A 160 -12.91 -3.27 -9.86
N ASP A 161 -12.72 -1.97 -10.05
CA ASP A 161 -11.40 -1.34 -9.97
C ASP A 161 -10.95 -1.23 -8.51
N LEU A 162 -11.89 -0.93 -7.60
CA LEU A 162 -11.63 -0.96 -6.16
C LEU A 162 -11.43 -2.39 -5.63
N GLN A 163 -12.12 -3.39 -6.22
CA GLN A 163 -11.85 -4.80 -5.95
C GLN A 163 -10.43 -5.18 -6.38
N ALA A 164 -9.97 -4.69 -7.53
CA ALA A 164 -8.62 -4.96 -8.03
C ALA A 164 -7.55 -4.45 -7.05
N ALA A 165 -7.70 -3.21 -6.57
CA ALA A 165 -6.80 -2.62 -5.57
C ALA A 165 -6.77 -3.45 -4.27
N LEU A 166 -7.92 -3.80 -3.70
CA LEU A 166 -8.00 -4.60 -2.48
C LEU A 166 -7.38 -6.00 -2.66
N LEU A 167 -7.69 -6.67 -3.77
CA LEU A 167 -7.19 -8.02 -4.05
C LEU A 167 -5.68 -8.03 -4.27
N TYR A 168 -5.15 -7.00 -4.96
CA TYR A 168 -3.72 -6.83 -5.14
C TYR A 168 -3.01 -6.74 -3.78
N PHE A 169 -3.37 -5.77 -2.93
CA PHE A 169 -2.70 -5.59 -1.64
C PHE A 169 -2.89 -6.78 -0.70
N LEU A 170 -4.07 -7.43 -0.73
CA LEU A 170 -4.33 -8.64 0.05
C LEU A 170 -3.46 -9.81 -0.41
N GLY A 171 -3.31 -10.01 -1.72
CA GLY A 171 -2.49 -11.06 -2.33
C GLY A 171 -1.01 -10.94 -2.00
N CYS A 172 -0.50 -9.71 -1.87
CA CYS A 172 0.87 -9.44 -1.44
C CYS A 172 1.05 -9.65 0.08
N ALA A 173 -0.01 -9.48 0.89
CA ALA A 173 0.09 -9.45 2.35
C ALA A 173 0.14 -10.84 3.01
N ALA A 174 -0.67 -11.79 2.52
CA ALA A 174 -0.88 -13.08 3.16
C ALA A 174 -1.44 -14.14 2.20
N PRO A 175 -1.29 -15.45 2.51
CA PRO A 175 -2.02 -16.49 1.82
C PRO A 175 -3.53 -16.26 1.86
N LEU A 176 -4.21 -16.56 0.75
CA LEU A 176 -5.65 -16.38 0.62
C LEU A 176 -6.42 -17.42 1.44
N ILE A 177 -7.55 -17.00 2.02
CA ILE A 177 -8.57 -17.93 2.53
C ILE A 177 -9.41 -18.47 1.37
N SER A 178 -10.09 -19.60 1.59
CA SER A 178 -10.84 -20.31 0.55
C SER A 178 -11.89 -19.43 -0.15
N GLU A 179 -12.54 -18.54 0.58
CA GLU A 179 -13.55 -17.61 0.04
C GLU A 179 -12.92 -16.61 -0.94
N VAL A 180 -11.77 -16.04 -0.58
CA VAL A 180 -11.05 -15.07 -1.43
C VAL A 180 -10.38 -15.77 -2.61
N GLU A 181 -9.84 -16.97 -2.42
CA GLU A 181 -9.32 -17.78 -3.52
C GLU A 181 -10.43 -18.09 -4.55
N ALA A 182 -11.62 -18.49 -4.07
CA ALA A 182 -12.76 -18.75 -4.94
C ALA A 182 -13.22 -17.47 -5.67
N PHE A 183 -13.21 -16.32 -4.99
CA PHE A 183 -13.48 -15.02 -5.60
C PHE A 183 -12.48 -14.72 -6.72
N ALA A 184 -11.17 -14.81 -6.45
CA ALA A 184 -10.10 -14.54 -7.41
C ALA A 184 -10.20 -15.46 -8.64
N ARG A 185 -10.42 -16.76 -8.44
CA ARG A 185 -10.61 -17.73 -9.54
C ARG A 185 -11.77 -17.34 -10.46
N ALA A 186 -12.85 -16.80 -9.91
CA ALA A 186 -14.01 -16.36 -10.70
C ALA A 186 -13.73 -15.11 -11.54
N GLN A 187 -12.64 -14.37 -11.30
CA GLN A 187 -12.28 -13.16 -12.06
C GLN A 187 -11.32 -13.43 -13.22
N LEU A 188 -10.69 -14.61 -13.32
CA LEU A 188 -9.65 -14.87 -14.34
C LEU A 188 -10.13 -14.68 -15.78
N GLU A 189 -11.36 -15.09 -16.09
CA GLU A 189 -11.93 -15.01 -17.44
C GLU A 189 -12.65 -13.67 -17.71
N ARG A 190 -12.43 -12.66 -16.86
CA ARG A 190 -13.16 -11.40 -16.93
C ARG A 190 -12.54 -10.45 -17.95
N GLU A 191 -13.32 -10.05 -18.95
CA GLU A 191 -12.88 -9.13 -20.01
C GLU A 191 -13.24 -7.65 -19.74
N ASP A 192 -14.31 -7.37 -18.97
CA ASP A 192 -14.80 -6.01 -18.70
C ASP A 192 -14.04 -5.28 -17.57
N ALA A 193 -13.16 -5.99 -16.85
CA ALA A 193 -12.37 -5.45 -15.75
C ALA A 193 -10.94 -6.07 -15.76
N PRO A 194 -10.07 -5.64 -16.69
CA PRO A 194 -8.76 -6.26 -16.91
C PRO A 194 -7.84 -6.17 -15.68
N LEU A 195 -7.89 -5.06 -14.92
CA LEU A 195 -7.11 -4.91 -13.69
C LEU A 195 -7.55 -5.90 -12.61
N LEU A 196 -8.85 -6.13 -12.45
CA LEU A 196 -9.34 -7.12 -11.49
C LEU A 196 -8.90 -8.54 -11.87
N SER A 197 -8.94 -8.87 -13.16
CA SER A 197 -8.43 -10.15 -13.66
C SER A 197 -6.93 -10.30 -13.40
N LEU A 198 -6.13 -9.26 -13.68
CA LEU A 198 -4.70 -9.25 -13.39
C LEU A 198 -4.41 -9.39 -11.88
N SER A 199 -5.04 -8.59 -11.02
CA SER A 199 -4.86 -8.68 -9.57
C SER A 199 -5.25 -10.06 -9.02
N ALA A 200 -6.29 -10.68 -9.57
CA ALA A 200 -6.67 -12.04 -9.24
C ALA A 200 -5.61 -13.07 -9.65
N ALA A 201 -5.07 -12.95 -10.87
CA ALA A 201 -4.02 -13.82 -11.35
C ALA A 201 -2.73 -13.67 -10.52
N LEU A 202 -2.31 -12.44 -10.21
CA LEU A 202 -1.16 -12.17 -9.34
C LEU A 202 -1.36 -12.78 -7.95
N ALA A 203 -2.50 -12.52 -7.31
CA ALA A 203 -2.82 -13.07 -5.99
C ALA A 203 -2.80 -14.62 -5.99
N LEU A 204 -3.36 -15.25 -7.02
CA LEU A 204 -3.34 -16.71 -7.18
C LEU A 204 -1.93 -17.25 -7.48
N ALA A 205 -1.12 -16.54 -8.25
CA ALA A 205 0.27 -16.90 -8.53
C ALA A 205 1.10 -16.95 -7.24
N HIS A 206 1.00 -15.93 -6.38
CA HIS A 206 1.69 -15.92 -5.09
C HIS A 206 1.13 -16.95 -4.10
N HIS A 207 -0.19 -17.19 -4.13
CA HIS A 207 -0.84 -18.12 -3.22
C HIS A 207 -0.57 -19.60 -3.57
N LEU A 208 -0.66 -19.98 -4.85
CA LEU A 208 -0.60 -21.37 -5.32
C LEU A 208 0.78 -21.73 -5.88
N GLY A 209 1.58 -20.76 -6.30
CA GLY A 209 2.86 -20.99 -6.96
C GLY A 209 2.73 -21.94 -8.15
N LYS A 210 3.56 -23.00 -8.17
CA LYS A 210 3.60 -24.01 -9.25
C LYS A 210 2.31 -24.82 -9.40
N ASP A 211 1.43 -24.81 -8.39
CA ASP A 211 0.15 -25.51 -8.43
C ASP A 211 -0.97 -24.63 -9.01
N ALA A 212 -0.66 -23.39 -9.42
CA ALA A 212 -1.61 -22.50 -10.08
C ALA A 212 -2.10 -23.09 -11.42
N PRO A 213 -3.37 -22.89 -11.78
CA PRO A 213 -3.89 -23.31 -13.09
C PRO A 213 -3.26 -22.46 -14.21
N SER A 214 -3.18 -23.01 -15.42
CA SER A 214 -2.52 -22.35 -16.57
C SER A 214 -3.11 -20.98 -16.93
N GLU A 215 -4.40 -20.80 -16.66
CA GLU A 215 -5.17 -19.59 -16.87
C GLU A 215 -4.55 -18.40 -16.11
N VAL A 216 -3.94 -18.63 -14.93
CA VAL A 216 -3.23 -17.59 -14.18
C VAL A 216 -2.04 -17.05 -14.99
N THR A 217 -1.21 -17.94 -15.52
CA THR A 217 -0.08 -17.56 -16.39
C THR A 217 -0.57 -16.80 -17.63
N GLU A 218 -1.63 -17.30 -18.27
CA GLU A 218 -2.17 -16.73 -19.51
C GLU A 218 -2.65 -15.28 -19.30
N VAL A 219 -3.38 -15.01 -18.21
CA VAL A 219 -3.84 -13.67 -17.85
C VAL A 219 -2.64 -12.73 -17.63
N ILE A 220 -1.66 -13.15 -16.84
CA ILE A 220 -0.50 -12.29 -16.51
C ILE A 220 0.32 -11.97 -17.78
N LEU A 221 0.59 -12.98 -18.61
CA LEU A 221 1.32 -12.77 -19.87
C LEU A 221 0.52 -11.92 -20.87
N SER A 222 -0.80 -12.03 -20.88
CA SER A 222 -1.66 -11.17 -21.70
C SER A 222 -1.61 -9.72 -21.23
N ALA A 223 -1.62 -9.48 -19.92
CA ALA A 223 -1.49 -8.14 -19.35
C ALA A 223 -0.10 -7.54 -19.65
N LEU A 224 0.98 -8.31 -19.50
CA LEU A 224 2.33 -7.86 -19.85
C LEU A 224 2.46 -7.46 -21.33
N ALA A 225 1.70 -8.09 -22.23
CA ALA A 225 1.70 -7.77 -23.66
C ALA A 225 0.79 -6.58 -24.02
N ASP A 226 -0.08 -6.13 -23.12
CA ASP A 226 -0.98 -5.00 -23.33
C ASP A 226 -0.27 -3.69 -22.96
N GLU A 227 -0.13 -2.79 -23.94
CA GLU A 227 0.53 -1.49 -23.78
C GLU A 227 -0.21 -0.57 -22.79
N GLU A 228 -1.49 -0.82 -22.52
CA GLU A 228 -2.28 -0.02 -21.56
C GLU A 228 -2.13 -0.52 -20.11
N THR A 229 -1.46 -1.66 -19.86
CA THR A 229 -1.37 -2.24 -18.51
C THR A 229 -0.65 -1.33 -17.51
N GLU A 230 0.40 -0.65 -17.95
CA GLU A 230 1.14 0.29 -17.08
C GLU A 230 0.26 1.47 -16.67
N GLU A 231 -0.36 2.16 -17.63
CA GLU A 231 -1.28 3.28 -17.38
C GLU A 231 -2.46 2.85 -16.47
N ARG A 232 -3.02 1.66 -16.70
CA ARG A 232 -4.10 1.12 -15.85
C ARG A 232 -3.57 0.76 -14.45
N GLY A 233 -2.35 0.26 -14.33
CA GLY A 233 -1.70 -0.04 -13.05
C GLY A 233 -1.41 1.22 -12.22
N GLU A 234 -0.99 2.31 -12.86
CA GLU A 234 -0.84 3.62 -12.22
C GLU A 234 -2.18 4.09 -11.61
N ALA A 235 -3.31 3.79 -12.25
CA ALA A 235 -4.65 4.11 -11.74
C ALA A 235 -5.04 3.30 -10.48
N LEU A 236 -4.34 2.20 -10.16
CA LEU A 236 -4.46 1.52 -8.86
C LEU A 236 -3.66 2.21 -7.75
N PHE A 237 -2.98 3.33 -8.05
CA PHE A 237 -2.11 4.10 -7.16
C PHE A 237 -0.98 3.26 -6.56
N LEU A 238 -0.42 2.39 -7.40
CA LEU A 238 0.76 1.59 -7.08
C LEU A 238 2.00 2.46 -7.24
N ASP A 239 2.68 2.80 -6.12
CA ASP A 239 4.15 2.77 -6.15
C ASP A 239 4.71 2.68 -4.73
N PRO A 240 5.65 1.74 -4.49
CA PRO A 240 7.03 1.77 -5.02
C PRO A 240 7.51 0.50 -5.76
N ASP A 241 6.66 -0.51 -5.88
CA ASP A 241 6.89 -1.71 -6.68
C ASP A 241 5.95 -1.60 -7.89
N ASN A 242 6.51 -1.26 -9.05
CA ASN A 242 5.80 -1.13 -10.32
C ASN A 242 5.01 -2.43 -10.62
N ILE A 243 3.86 -2.34 -11.30
CA ILE A 243 3.07 -3.52 -11.70
C ILE A 243 3.92 -4.60 -12.40
N PHE A 244 4.95 -4.19 -13.14
CA PHE A 244 5.88 -5.10 -13.81
C PHE A 244 6.80 -5.86 -12.84
N ASP A 245 7.16 -5.26 -11.71
CA ASP A 245 7.91 -5.94 -10.66
C ASP A 245 7.09 -7.10 -10.08
N GLU A 246 5.81 -6.87 -9.79
CA GLU A 246 4.91 -7.93 -9.33
C GLU A 246 4.65 -9.00 -10.41
N ILE A 247 4.55 -8.61 -11.69
CA ILE A 247 4.49 -9.57 -12.81
C ILE A 247 5.74 -10.47 -12.82
N ALA A 248 6.93 -9.91 -12.61
CA ALA A 248 8.17 -10.68 -12.52
C ALA A 248 8.18 -11.63 -11.32
N LYS A 249 7.83 -11.13 -10.12
CA LYS A 249 7.72 -11.95 -8.89
C LYS A 249 6.70 -13.08 -9.06
N ALA A 250 5.56 -12.84 -9.72
CA ALA A 250 4.57 -13.85 -10.04
C ALA A 250 5.12 -14.92 -10.99
N GLY A 251 5.84 -14.52 -12.05
CA GLY A 251 6.51 -15.45 -12.96
C GLY A 251 7.49 -16.40 -12.26
N LYS A 252 8.21 -15.88 -11.26
CA LYS A 252 9.07 -16.69 -10.38
C LYS A 252 8.28 -17.64 -9.48
N ALA A 253 7.22 -17.15 -8.82
CA ALA A 253 6.36 -17.98 -7.97
C ALA A 253 5.73 -19.16 -8.73
N LEU A 254 5.33 -18.94 -9.99
CA LEU A 254 4.80 -19.95 -10.92
C LEU A 254 5.87 -20.95 -11.39
N GLY A 255 7.16 -20.71 -11.15
CA GLY A 255 8.26 -21.51 -11.67
C GLY A 255 8.44 -21.37 -13.19
N GLN A 256 8.07 -20.21 -13.75
CA GLN A 256 8.05 -19.94 -15.18
C GLN A 256 8.93 -18.74 -15.57
N ALA A 257 9.97 -18.47 -14.79
CA ALA A 257 10.85 -17.32 -14.97
C ALA A 257 11.35 -17.16 -16.43
N GLN A 258 11.72 -18.26 -17.09
CA GLN A 258 12.17 -18.22 -18.48
C GLN A 258 11.09 -17.75 -19.46
N ALA A 259 9.82 -18.13 -19.25
CA ALA A 259 8.72 -17.71 -20.13
C ALA A 259 8.44 -16.21 -19.97
N PHE A 260 8.43 -15.72 -18.73
CA PHE A 260 8.26 -14.31 -18.41
C PHE A 260 9.43 -13.47 -18.94
N ALA A 261 10.67 -13.95 -18.79
CA ALA A 261 11.85 -13.27 -19.32
C ALA A 261 11.84 -13.14 -20.85
N VAL A 262 11.21 -14.08 -21.56
CA VAL A 262 10.97 -13.96 -23.02
C VAL A 262 9.89 -12.92 -23.30
N ALA A 263 8.81 -12.89 -22.52
CA ALA A 263 7.73 -11.94 -22.67
C ALA A 263 8.18 -10.49 -22.40
N PHE A 264 8.94 -10.24 -21.33
CA PHE A 264 9.53 -8.93 -21.03
C PHE A 264 10.40 -8.41 -22.17
N ARG A 265 11.33 -9.24 -22.67
CA ARG A 265 12.18 -8.86 -23.82
C ARG A 265 11.35 -8.54 -25.06
N LYS A 266 10.32 -9.34 -25.33
CA LYS A 266 9.43 -9.10 -26.46
C LYS A 266 8.66 -7.79 -26.30
N GLN A 267 8.18 -7.48 -25.11
CA GLN A 267 7.47 -6.24 -24.86
C GLN A 267 8.39 -5.03 -25.00
N ALA A 268 9.60 -5.09 -24.44
CA ALA A 268 10.65 -4.07 -24.63
C ALA A 268 10.95 -3.82 -26.11
N GLU A 269 11.00 -4.86 -26.94
CA GLU A 269 11.19 -4.73 -28.39
C GLU A 269 9.99 -4.07 -29.10
N VAL A 270 8.76 -4.33 -28.63
CA VAL A 270 7.52 -3.79 -29.22
C VAL A 270 7.33 -2.33 -28.86
N THR A 271 7.47 -1.97 -27.59
CA THR A 271 7.24 -0.62 -27.07
C THR A 271 8.46 0.28 -27.26
N GLY A 272 9.66 -0.31 -27.36
CA GLY A 272 10.93 0.42 -27.30
C GLY A 272 11.32 0.86 -25.89
N ASP A 273 10.62 0.37 -24.86
CA ASP A 273 10.93 0.67 -23.47
C ASP A 273 12.00 -0.29 -22.92
N GLU A 274 13.23 0.22 -22.76
CA GLU A 274 14.34 -0.56 -22.23
C GLU A 274 14.22 -0.82 -20.72
N HIS A 275 13.40 -0.06 -19.97
CA HIS A 275 13.20 -0.27 -18.53
C HIS A 275 12.57 -1.62 -18.21
N LEU A 276 11.79 -2.18 -19.13
CA LEU A 276 11.24 -3.53 -19.00
C LEU A 276 12.31 -4.63 -18.88
N LEU A 277 13.56 -4.34 -19.28
CA LEU A 277 14.69 -5.27 -19.12
C LEU A 277 15.25 -5.28 -17.70
N ASP A 278 15.01 -4.23 -16.91
CA ASP A 278 15.48 -4.14 -15.52
C ASP A 278 14.82 -5.23 -14.65
N TYR A 279 13.58 -5.64 -14.97
CA TYR A 279 12.85 -6.71 -14.26
C TYR A 279 13.34 -8.13 -14.58
N LEU A 280 14.31 -8.29 -15.49
CA LEU A 280 14.92 -9.60 -15.74
C LEU A 280 15.73 -10.07 -14.54
N ASP A 281 16.33 -9.15 -13.78
CA ASP A 281 17.10 -9.46 -12.58
C ASP A 281 16.24 -10.15 -11.50
N GLU A 282 14.96 -9.77 -11.38
CA GLU A 282 13.99 -10.42 -10.48
C GLU A 282 13.67 -11.87 -10.87
N LEU A 283 13.80 -12.17 -12.17
CA LEU A 283 13.57 -13.49 -12.75
C LEU A 283 14.83 -14.37 -12.73
N GLU A 284 16.01 -13.80 -12.49
CA GLU A 284 17.25 -14.56 -12.33
C GLU A 284 17.31 -15.13 -10.90
N ASP A 285 17.37 -16.46 -10.79
CA ASP A 285 17.69 -17.11 -9.53
C ASP A 285 19.16 -16.80 -9.19
N TRP A 286 19.40 -16.04 -8.13
CA TRP A 286 20.70 -16.07 -7.46
C TRP A 286 20.85 -17.47 -6.84
N GLU A 287 21.47 -18.39 -7.58
CA GLU A 287 21.81 -19.76 -7.15
C GLU A 287 22.55 -19.81 -5.81
#